data_AF-A0A661PYE3-F1
#
_entry.id   AF-A0A661PYE3-F1
#
_cell.length_a   1.000
_cell.length_b   1.000
_cell.length_c   1.000
_cell.angle_alpha   90.00
_cell.angle_beta   90.00
_cell.angle_gamma   90.00
#
_symmetry.space_group_name_H-M   'P 1'
#
loop_
_entity.id
_entity.type
_entity.pdbx_description
1 polymer ?
#
loop_
_entity_poly.entity_id
_entity_poly.type
_entity_poly.pdbx_seq_one_letter_code
_entity_poly.pdbx_strand_id
1 'polypeptide(L)'
;IRLDGLVTLNANKPELEGKNLLDLKDGHGRYFISNMVELARKSGEGFCEYYWVKPGSEGKDFKKISFIKVFEPFGWLIGAGLYVDDIEARTRKQMMGQINRIHFGENGYLFASDWKGFLLAHGAQPELIGTNMWAKSDSKGKKTTQLLIAASKKEGGGYVSYWWRRPSTGKESPKLAYARGVPEWHLFVATGVYLDDIEAHIAGLKALLKQELRHRIQITLLVAGIIIVCFLVLFYFINRRLLADINLFIDFFRQAVHDNKEIDRSHIRFKELYQAAGDANTMLREKTAVQEKLKELAVIAEQAVEGIIVAGFDNRLRFVNQSWADMHGYLNGDELLGRKLDIFHTREQLEKEVYPFNAEVRLHGRKAGEIGHMRRDGTTFLTWMQVTMLHDERGNPYAYLAFAEDITERKKTGMALVESERRYQTLFESANYSIFLMKDGIFKDCNQKTLVMFGVERDEIVGH
;
A
#
# COMPACT_ATOMS: atom_id res chain seq x y z
N ILE A 1 90.22 -46.67 -14.93
CA ILE A 1 90.62 -47.24 -16.26
C ILE A 1 91.38 -46.15 -16.99
N ARG A 2 92.51 -46.41 -17.65
CA ARG A 2 93.21 -45.40 -18.44
C ARG A 2 92.50 -45.11 -19.76
N LEU A 3 92.77 -43.96 -20.38
CA LEU A 3 92.19 -43.58 -21.69
C LEU A 3 92.60 -44.51 -22.87
N ASP A 4 93.52 -45.44 -22.64
CA ASP A 4 93.93 -46.50 -23.57
C ASP A 4 93.19 -47.84 -23.33
N GLY A 5 92.26 -47.89 -22.36
CA GLY A 5 91.48 -49.06 -22.03
C GLY A 5 92.05 -49.96 -20.94
N LEU A 6 93.26 -49.68 -20.45
CA LEU A 6 93.91 -50.49 -19.43
C LEU A 6 93.26 -50.27 -18.06
N VAL A 7 92.84 -51.36 -17.41
CA VAL A 7 92.29 -51.30 -16.05
C VAL A 7 93.45 -51.18 -15.05
N THR A 8 93.58 -50.01 -14.43
CA THR A 8 94.60 -49.76 -13.39
C THR A 8 94.14 -50.24 -12.01
N LEU A 9 92.84 -50.15 -11.72
CA LEU A 9 92.25 -50.54 -10.44
C LEU A 9 90.79 -50.94 -10.66
N ASN A 10 90.38 -52.08 -10.11
CA ASN A 10 88.98 -52.48 -10.05
C ASN A 10 88.69 -53.20 -8.73
N ALA A 11 88.19 -52.43 -7.75
CA ALA A 11 87.96 -52.91 -6.39
C ALA A 11 87.03 -54.13 -6.29
N ASN A 12 86.11 -54.32 -7.23
CA ASN A 12 85.14 -55.41 -7.19
C ASN A 12 85.57 -56.64 -8.00
N LYS A 13 86.52 -56.47 -8.93
CA LYS A 13 87.05 -57.52 -9.81
C LYS A 13 88.54 -57.30 -10.07
N PRO A 14 89.42 -57.56 -9.07
CA PRO A 14 90.86 -57.38 -9.23
C PRO A 14 91.44 -58.19 -10.40
N GLU A 15 90.81 -59.29 -10.79
CA GLU A 15 91.19 -60.12 -11.94
C GLU A 15 91.10 -59.41 -13.30
N LEU A 16 90.48 -58.22 -13.35
CA LEU A 16 90.43 -57.37 -14.54
C LEU A 16 91.61 -56.37 -14.59
N GLU A 17 92.36 -56.19 -13.51
CA GLU A 17 93.50 -55.29 -13.45
C GLU A 17 94.61 -55.76 -14.41
N GLY A 18 95.22 -54.81 -15.12
CA GLY A 18 96.21 -55.09 -16.17
C GLY A 18 95.63 -55.56 -17.50
N LYS A 19 94.31 -55.77 -17.63
CA LYS A 19 93.66 -56.11 -18.91
C LYS A 19 93.15 -54.86 -19.63
N ASN A 20 93.17 -54.91 -20.96
CA ASN A 20 92.53 -53.90 -21.80
C ASN A 20 91.06 -54.30 -22.04
N LEU A 21 90.12 -53.40 -21.75
CA LEU A 21 88.69 -53.67 -21.85
C LEU A 21 87.97 -52.88 -22.97
N LEU A 22 88.69 -52.25 -23.91
CA LEU A 22 88.03 -51.50 -25.01
C LEU A 22 87.09 -52.37 -25.84
N ASP A 23 87.50 -53.61 -26.11
CA ASP A 23 86.71 -54.57 -26.90
C ASP A 23 85.68 -55.34 -26.06
N LEU A 24 85.57 -55.02 -24.77
CA LEU A 24 84.62 -55.69 -23.89
C LEU A 24 83.19 -55.20 -24.19
N LYS A 25 82.32 -56.17 -24.50
CA LYS A 25 80.90 -55.94 -24.69
C LYS A 25 80.13 -56.21 -23.40
N ASP A 26 79.08 -55.43 -23.17
CA ASP A 26 78.05 -55.79 -22.18
C ASP A 26 77.16 -56.94 -22.68
N GLY A 27 76.26 -57.47 -21.84
CA GLY A 27 75.34 -58.54 -22.20
C GLY A 27 74.32 -58.20 -23.29
N HIS A 28 74.30 -56.94 -23.77
CA HIS A 28 73.53 -56.50 -24.92
C HIS A 28 74.42 -56.20 -26.15
N GLY A 29 75.71 -56.59 -26.10
CA GLY A 29 76.64 -56.47 -27.22
C GLY A 29 77.28 -55.09 -27.40
N ARG A 30 77.14 -54.17 -26.44
CA ARG A 30 77.64 -52.78 -26.55
C ARG A 30 79.05 -52.66 -25.98
N TYR A 31 79.95 -51.99 -26.71
CA TYR A 31 81.31 -51.66 -26.27
C TYR A 31 81.31 -50.51 -25.24
N PHE A 32 80.88 -50.80 -24.02
CA PHE A 32 80.61 -49.75 -23.03
C PHE A 32 81.88 -49.02 -22.56
N ILE A 33 83.03 -49.70 -22.45
CA ILE A 33 84.31 -49.06 -22.09
C ILE A 33 84.82 -48.16 -23.23
N SER A 34 84.70 -48.59 -24.48
CA SER A 34 85.05 -47.75 -25.63
C SER A 34 84.20 -46.48 -25.67
N ASN A 35 82.88 -46.63 -25.49
CA ASN A 35 81.96 -45.50 -25.44
C ASN A 35 82.27 -44.54 -24.27
N MET A 36 82.67 -45.07 -23.12
CA MET A 36 83.10 -44.27 -21.96
C MET A 36 84.38 -43.47 -22.27
N VAL A 37 85.37 -44.11 -22.91
CA VAL A 37 86.63 -43.44 -23.29
C VAL A 37 86.37 -42.37 -24.35
N GLU A 38 85.51 -42.63 -25.33
CA GLU A 38 85.14 -41.64 -26.34
C GLU A 38 84.42 -40.43 -25.72
N LEU A 39 83.45 -40.67 -24.83
CA LEU A 39 82.76 -39.61 -24.09
C LEU A 39 83.76 -38.80 -23.26
N ALA A 40 84.65 -39.48 -22.54
CA ALA A 40 85.69 -38.86 -21.73
C ALA A 40 86.65 -37.99 -22.55
N ARG A 41 87.05 -38.43 -23.75
CA ARG A 41 87.89 -37.63 -24.66
C ARG A 41 87.15 -36.42 -25.21
N LYS A 42 85.84 -36.52 -25.44
CA LYS A 42 85.04 -35.47 -26.04
C LYS A 42 84.65 -34.37 -25.04
N SER A 43 84.23 -34.75 -23.83
CA SER A 43 83.63 -33.83 -22.85
C SER A 43 84.33 -33.79 -21.50
N GLY A 44 85.35 -34.61 -21.25
CA GLY A 44 86.05 -34.71 -19.96
C GLY A 44 85.24 -35.42 -18.85
N GLU A 45 83.91 -35.39 -18.92
CA GLU A 45 83.00 -36.09 -18.01
C GLU A 45 81.64 -36.40 -18.66
N GLY A 46 80.84 -37.29 -18.06
CA GLY A 46 79.48 -37.56 -18.52
C GLY A 46 78.84 -38.82 -17.93
N PHE A 47 77.59 -39.09 -18.28
CA PHE A 47 76.86 -40.29 -17.87
C PHE A 47 76.88 -41.35 -18.97
N CYS A 48 77.08 -42.61 -18.57
CA CYS A 48 77.00 -43.77 -19.46
C CYS A 48 76.05 -44.82 -18.89
N GLU A 49 75.19 -45.35 -19.76
CA GLU A 49 74.32 -46.49 -19.47
C GLU A 49 74.87 -47.75 -20.13
N TYR A 50 74.98 -48.82 -19.35
CA TYR A 50 75.48 -50.10 -19.82
C TYR A 50 74.98 -51.23 -18.92
N TYR A 51 75.15 -52.46 -19.37
CA TYR A 51 74.79 -53.63 -18.59
C TYR A 51 76.03 -54.25 -17.96
N TRP A 52 75.98 -54.53 -16.66
CA TRP A 52 77.12 -55.09 -15.95
C TRP A 52 76.65 -56.01 -14.83
N VAL A 53 77.45 -57.04 -14.58
CA VAL A 53 77.24 -57.98 -13.48
C VAL A 53 77.34 -57.22 -12.14
N LYS A 54 76.39 -57.46 -11.24
CA LYS A 54 76.39 -56.88 -9.89
C LYS A 54 77.31 -57.68 -8.96
N PRO A 55 78.07 -57.04 -8.04
CA PRO A 55 78.85 -57.77 -7.04
C PRO A 55 77.99 -58.79 -6.29
N GLY A 56 78.43 -60.05 -6.24
CA GLY A 56 77.71 -61.15 -5.58
C GLY A 56 76.51 -61.74 -6.36
N SER A 57 76.25 -61.31 -7.60
CA SER A 57 75.24 -61.91 -8.48
C SER A 57 75.90 -62.48 -9.73
N GLU A 58 76.19 -63.78 -9.75
CA GLU A 58 76.81 -64.42 -10.91
C GLU A 58 75.80 -64.63 -12.06
N GLY A 59 76.26 -64.43 -13.29
CA GLY A 59 75.52 -64.83 -14.51
C GLY A 59 74.38 -63.92 -14.95
N LYS A 60 74.10 -62.81 -14.25
CA LYS A 60 73.05 -61.85 -14.66
C LYS A 60 73.58 -60.43 -14.79
N ASP A 61 73.27 -59.83 -15.93
CA ASP A 61 73.59 -58.45 -16.25
C ASP A 61 72.46 -57.51 -15.80
N PHE A 62 72.83 -56.40 -15.17
CA PHE A 62 71.90 -55.40 -14.67
C PHE A 62 72.18 -54.05 -15.32
N LYS A 63 71.12 -53.29 -15.59
CA LYS A 63 71.25 -51.92 -16.11
C LYS A 63 71.97 -51.07 -15.05
N LYS A 64 73.11 -50.51 -15.43
CA LYS A 64 73.95 -49.65 -14.60
C LYS A 64 74.09 -48.29 -15.26
N ILE A 65 73.94 -47.24 -14.46
CA ILE A 65 74.20 -45.85 -14.85
C ILE A 65 75.43 -45.41 -14.09
N SER A 66 76.48 -45.00 -14.80
CA SER A 66 77.71 -44.49 -14.19
C SER A 66 78.02 -43.09 -14.67
N PHE A 67 78.38 -42.22 -13.74
CA PHE A 67 79.05 -40.97 -14.05
C PHE A 67 80.54 -41.23 -14.15
N ILE A 68 81.15 -40.79 -15.25
CA ILE A 68 82.58 -40.91 -15.51
C ILE A 68 83.22 -39.53 -15.62
N LYS A 69 84.47 -39.40 -15.17
CA LYS A 69 85.26 -38.17 -15.26
C LYS A 69 86.74 -38.48 -15.49
N VAL A 70 87.38 -37.71 -16.35
CA VAL A 70 88.82 -37.76 -16.58
C VAL A 70 89.54 -37.09 -15.43
N PHE A 71 90.48 -37.81 -14.84
CA PHE A 71 91.48 -37.30 -13.93
C PHE A 71 92.77 -37.05 -14.72
N GLU A 72 92.89 -35.81 -15.20
CA GLU A 72 93.95 -35.34 -16.10
C GLU A 72 95.38 -35.74 -15.68
N PRO A 73 95.80 -35.60 -14.40
CA PRO A 73 97.20 -35.85 -14.01
C PRO A 73 97.73 -37.24 -14.35
N PHE A 74 96.85 -38.25 -14.46
CA PHE A 74 97.24 -39.62 -14.80
C PHE A 74 96.53 -40.16 -16.06
N GLY A 75 95.71 -39.35 -16.74
CA GLY A 75 94.87 -39.81 -17.84
C GLY A 75 93.92 -40.93 -17.42
N TRP A 76 93.45 -40.90 -16.17
CA TRP A 76 92.57 -41.93 -15.61
C TRP A 76 91.11 -41.55 -15.79
N LEU A 77 90.32 -42.49 -16.28
CA LEU A 77 88.88 -42.47 -16.18
C LEU A 77 88.45 -43.05 -14.82
N ILE A 78 87.83 -42.19 -14.01
CA ILE A 78 87.22 -42.53 -12.73
C ILE A 78 85.71 -42.53 -12.92
N GLY A 79 85.04 -43.60 -12.50
CA GLY A 79 83.60 -43.73 -12.62
C GLY A 79 82.95 -44.19 -11.33
N ALA A 80 81.84 -43.56 -10.96
CA ALA A 80 80.96 -44.01 -9.89
C ALA A 80 79.60 -44.34 -10.50
N GLY A 81 79.05 -45.50 -10.15
CA GLY A 81 77.84 -45.99 -10.80
C GLY A 81 76.92 -46.75 -9.88
N LEU A 82 75.63 -46.71 -10.24
CA LEU A 82 74.52 -47.25 -9.47
C LEU A 82 73.76 -48.21 -10.39
N TYR A 83 73.28 -49.32 -9.82
CA TYR A 83 72.38 -50.21 -10.54
C TYR A 83 70.95 -49.67 -10.46
N VAL A 84 70.25 -49.65 -11.60
CA VAL A 84 68.89 -49.10 -11.68
C VAL A 84 67.92 -49.91 -10.80
N ASP A 85 68.10 -51.22 -10.73
CA ASP A 85 67.28 -52.10 -9.89
C ASP A 85 67.39 -51.78 -8.39
N ASP A 86 68.60 -51.44 -7.91
CA ASP A 86 68.85 -51.03 -6.53
C ASP A 86 68.16 -49.71 -6.21
N ILE A 87 68.20 -48.75 -7.14
CA ILE A 87 67.51 -47.47 -7.00
C ILE A 87 66.00 -47.71 -6.97
N GLU A 88 65.45 -48.51 -7.89
CA GLU A 88 64.03 -48.83 -7.93
C GLU A 88 63.57 -49.56 -6.66
N ALA A 89 64.32 -50.56 -6.20
CA ALA A 89 64.03 -51.30 -4.98
C ALA A 89 64.07 -50.40 -3.75
N ARG A 90 65.09 -49.53 -3.64
CA ARG A 90 65.21 -48.54 -2.56
C ARG A 90 64.08 -47.53 -2.60
N THR A 91 63.76 -47.00 -3.78
CA THR A 91 62.69 -46.01 -3.99
C THR A 91 61.34 -46.61 -3.65
N ARG A 92 61.06 -47.84 -4.10
CA ARG A 92 59.84 -48.58 -3.76
C ARG A 92 59.72 -48.79 -2.26
N LYS A 93 60.79 -49.26 -1.59
CA LYS A 93 60.81 -49.45 -0.14
C LYS A 93 60.54 -48.14 0.62
N GLN A 94 61.15 -47.04 0.18
CA GLN A 94 60.93 -45.71 0.75
C GLN A 94 59.49 -45.22 0.55
N MET A 95 58.95 -45.38 -0.66
CA MET A 95 57.56 -44.99 -0.97
C MET A 95 56.55 -45.79 -0.15
N MET A 96 56.70 -47.11 -0.04
CA MET A 96 55.83 -47.94 0.81
C MET A 96 55.94 -47.51 2.28
N GLY A 97 57.14 -47.19 2.75
CA GLY A 97 57.36 -46.62 4.08
C GLY A 97 56.65 -45.28 4.31
N GLN A 98 56.60 -44.41 3.30
CA GLN A 98 55.83 -43.16 3.37
C GLN A 98 54.32 -43.41 3.37
N ILE A 99 53.83 -44.27 2.47
CA ILE A 99 52.40 -44.64 2.40
C ILE A 99 51.90 -45.19 3.73
N ASN A 100 52.69 -46.03 4.40
CA ASN A 100 52.37 -46.58 5.72
C ASN A 100 52.25 -45.51 6.83
N ARG A 101 52.85 -44.33 6.64
CA ARG A 101 52.84 -43.25 7.65
C ARG A 101 51.75 -42.21 7.40
N ILE A 102 51.25 -42.09 6.17
CA ILE A 102 50.26 -41.07 5.83
C ILE A 102 48.90 -41.45 6.41
N HIS A 103 48.48 -40.66 7.40
CA HIS A 103 47.16 -40.66 8.02
C HIS A 103 46.60 -39.25 7.97
N PHE A 104 45.29 -39.12 7.76
CA PHE A 104 44.62 -37.82 7.74
C PHE A 104 43.18 -37.93 8.25
N GLY A 105 42.72 -36.88 8.92
CA GLY A 105 41.48 -36.94 9.68
C GLY A 105 41.52 -38.05 10.74
N GLU A 106 40.35 -38.51 11.19
CA GLU A 106 40.26 -39.56 12.22
C GLU A 106 40.49 -40.98 11.65
N ASN A 107 40.05 -41.23 10.42
CA ASN A 107 40.01 -42.57 9.82
C ASN A 107 40.64 -42.66 8.42
N GLY A 108 41.25 -41.59 7.92
CA GLY A 108 41.87 -41.54 6.59
C GLY A 108 43.29 -42.09 6.59
N TYR A 109 43.61 -42.90 5.60
CA TYR A 109 44.92 -43.50 5.39
C TYR A 109 45.14 -43.84 3.91
N LEU A 110 46.39 -44.05 3.52
CA LEU A 110 46.74 -44.59 2.21
C LEU A 110 47.08 -46.08 2.31
N PHE A 111 46.86 -46.79 1.21
CA PHE A 111 47.32 -48.16 1.04
C PHE A 111 47.72 -48.40 -0.41
N ALA A 112 48.58 -49.38 -0.64
CA ALA A 112 49.05 -49.77 -1.96
C ALA A 112 49.04 -51.29 -2.11
N SER A 113 48.72 -51.75 -3.31
CA SER A 113 48.72 -53.17 -3.66
C SER A 113 49.21 -53.36 -5.09
N ASP A 114 49.91 -54.48 -5.33
CA ASP A 114 50.28 -54.87 -6.68
C ASP A 114 49.04 -55.35 -7.47
N TRP A 115 49.19 -55.48 -8.79
CA TRP A 115 48.10 -55.97 -9.65
C TRP A 115 47.80 -57.47 -9.48
N LYS A 116 48.59 -58.20 -8.69
CA LYS A 116 48.35 -59.60 -8.30
C LYS A 116 47.53 -59.69 -7.00
N GLY A 117 47.24 -58.55 -6.37
CA GLY A 117 46.45 -58.43 -5.15
C GLY A 117 47.25 -58.55 -3.86
N PHE A 118 48.58 -58.55 -3.89
CA PHE A 118 49.39 -58.49 -2.67
C PHE A 118 49.41 -57.06 -2.13
N LEU A 119 49.13 -56.92 -0.84
CA LEU A 119 49.15 -55.61 -0.18
C LEU A 119 50.59 -55.23 0.17
N LEU A 120 51.05 -54.09 -0.35
CA LEU A 120 52.44 -53.63 -0.22
C LEU A 120 52.60 -52.59 0.89
N ALA A 121 51.55 -51.80 1.15
CA ALA A 121 51.52 -50.79 2.20
C ALA A 121 50.08 -50.57 2.65
N HIS A 122 49.87 -50.30 3.93
CA HIS A 122 48.56 -49.98 4.49
C HIS A 122 48.73 -49.19 5.79
N GLY A 123 48.42 -47.89 5.77
CA GLY A 123 48.65 -47.00 6.91
C GLY A 123 47.97 -47.46 8.19
N ALA A 124 46.69 -47.83 8.12
CA ALA A 124 45.90 -48.12 9.33
C ALA A 124 45.87 -49.59 9.76
N GLN A 125 46.41 -50.52 8.96
CA GLN A 125 46.33 -51.96 9.20
C GLN A 125 47.61 -52.66 8.70
N PRO A 126 48.76 -52.41 9.35
CA PRO A 126 50.05 -52.97 8.92
C PRO A 126 50.05 -54.51 8.93
N GLU A 127 49.18 -55.15 9.71
CA GLU A 127 49.04 -56.60 9.79
C GLU A 127 48.59 -57.26 8.48
N LEU A 128 48.04 -56.48 7.55
CA LEU A 128 47.61 -56.99 6.24
C LEU A 128 48.74 -56.96 5.20
N ILE A 129 49.87 -56.29 5.47
CA ILE A 129 50.97 -56.14 4.51
C ILE A 129 51.57 -57.52 4.22
N GLY A 130 51.76 -57.83 2.94
CA GLY A 130 52.25 -59.12 2.45
C GLY A 130 51.15 -60.16 2.20
N THR A 131 49.90 -59.89 2.59
CA THR A 131 48.78 -60.82 2.32
C THR A 131 48.22 -60.63 0.91
N ASN A 132 47.76 -61.73 0.30
CA ASN A 132 47.06 -61.69 -0.98
C ASN A 132 45.57 -61.46 -0.75
N MET A 133 45.06 -60.35 -1.26
CA MET A 133 43.69 -59.86 -1.08
C MET A 133 42.84 -60.03 -2.34
N TRP A 134 43.33 -60.74 -3.36
CA TRP A 134 42.65 -60.92 -4.65
C TRP A 134 41.28 -61.59 -4.51
N ALA A 135 41.21 -62.67 -3.72
CA ALA A 135 39.99 -63.46 -3.53
C ALA A 135 39.12 -62.97 -2.37
N LYS A 136 39.57 -61.99 -1.57
CA LYS A 136 38.83 -61.51 -0.40
C LYS A 136 37.64 -60.65 -0.82
N SER A 137 36.48 -60.92 -0.21
CA SER A 137 35.27 -60.11 -0.36
C SER A 137 35.02 -59.28 0.89
N ASP A 138 34.36 -58.14 0.74
CA ASP A 138 33.74 -57.43 1.87
C ASP A 138 32.49 -58.16 2.41
N SER A 139 31.90 -57.67 3.51
CA SER A 139 30.66 -58.24 4.07
C SER A 139 29.44 -58.21 3.14
N LYS A 140 29.50 -57.49 2.02
CA LYS A 140 28.45 -57.44 0.99
C LYS A 140 28.81 -58.27 -0.24
N GLY A 141 29.88 -59.07 -0.17
CA GLY A 141 30.31 -60.00 -1.23
C GLY A 141 31.19 -59.38 -2.31
N LYS A 142 31.46 -58.06 -2.29
CA LYS A 142 32.25 -57.39 -3.33
C LYS A 142 33.73 -57.76 -3.23
N LYS A 143 34.35 -58.12 -4.36
CA LYS A 143 35.79 -58.36 -4.48
C LYS A 143 36.56 -57.03 -4.50
N THR A 144 36.75 -56.43 -3.34
CA THR A 144 37.30 -55.08 -3.16
C THR A 144 38.59 -54.85 -3.95
N THR A 145 39.57 -55.75 -3.83
CA THR A 145 40.87 -55.61 -4.49
C THR A 145 40.74 -55.65 -6.02
N GLN A 146 39.90 -56.53 -6.56
CA GLN A 146 39.67 -56.63 -8.01
C GLN A 146 39.02 -55.36 -8.55
N LEU A 147 38.03 -54.83 -7.84
CA LEU A 147 37.36 -53.59 -8.20
C LEU A 147 38.32 -52.39 -8.14
N LEU A 148 39.17 -52.31 -7.11
CA LEU A 148 40.18 -51.25 -6.99
C LEU A 148 41.24 -51.34 -8.08
N ILE A 149 41.72 -52.54 -8.42
CA ILE A 149 42.66 -52.74 -9.54
C ILE A 149 41.99 -52.29 -10.85
N ALA A 150 40.76 -52.72 -11.12
CA ALA A 150 40.02 -52.31 -12.30
C ALA A 150 39.81 -50.79 -12.37
N ALA A 151 39.48 -50.15 -11.25
CA ALA A 151 39.32 -48.69 -11.17
C ALA A 151 40.64 -47.94 -11.35
N SER A 152 41.74 -48.48 -10.79
CA SER A 152 43.07 -47.85 -10.86
C SER A 152 43.65 -47.79 -12.27
N LYS A 153 43.21 -48.68 -13.16
CA LYS A 153 43.63 -48.75 -14.57
C LYS A 153 42.90 -47.76 -15.48
N LYS A 154 41.87 -47.08 -14.99
CA LYS A 154 41.19 -46.03 -15.74
C LYS A 154 42.08 -44.78 -15.85
N GLU A 155 41.90 -44.02 -16.92
CA GLU A 155 42.58 -42.74 -17.10
C GLU A 155 42.23 -41.80 -15.93
N GLY A 156 43.24 -41.29 -15.24
CA GLY A 156 43.03 -40.45 -14.06
C GLY A 156 42.53 -41.19 -12.81
N GLY A 157 42.56 -42.53 -12.76
CA GLY A 157 42.12 -43.33 -11.62
C GLY A 157 40.59 -43.50 -11.52
N GLY A 158 40.11 -44.08 -10.41
CA GLY A 158 38.68 -44.35 -10.26
C GLY A 158 38.21 -44.56 -8.84
N TYR A 159 36.90 -44.39 -8.65
CA TYR A 159 36.24 -44.55 -7.36
C TYR A 159 35.59 -45.93 -7.22
N VAL A 160 35.66 -46.50 -6.01
CA VAL A 160 35.04 -47.77 -5.65
C VAL A 160 34.40 -47.66 -4.28
N SER A 161 33.13 -48.06 -4.16
CA SER A 161 32.42 -48.16 -2.89
C SER A 161 32.35 -49.61 -2.42
N TYR A 162 32.82 -49.87 -1.21
CA TYR A 162 32.89 -51.19 -0.57
C TYR A 162 32.84 -51.05 0.95
N TRP A 163 32.58 -52.15 1.65
CA TRP A 163 32.59 -52.18 3.11
C TRP A 163 33.99 -52.52 3.61
N TRP A 164 34.49 -51.75 4.57
CA TRP A 164 35.81 -51.98 5.12
C TRP A 164 35.87 -51.70 6.60
N ARG A 165 36.76 -52.41 7.28
CA ARG A 165 37.03 -52.21 8.70
C ARG A 165 37.51 -50.78 8.95
N ARG A 166 36.81 -50.06 9.81
CA ARG A 166 37.20 -48.73 10.27
C ARG A 166 38.33 -48.85 11.30
N PRO A 167 39.40 -48.04 11.20
CA PRO A 167 40.50 -48.09 12.17
C PRO A 167 40.07 -47.74 13.58
N SER A 168 39.27 -46.68 13.78
CA SER A 168 38.91 -46.21 15.13
C SER A 168 37.99 -47.15 15.89
N THR A 169 37.03 -47.80 15.22
CA THR A 169 36.03 -48.67 15.88
C THR A 169 36.26 -50.15 15.66
N GLY A 170 37.10 -50.52 14.68
CA GLY A 170 37.31 -51.91 14.28
C GLY A 170 36.10 -52.59 13.63
N LYS A 171 34.99 -51.87 13.38
CA LYS A 171 33.78 -52.37 12.72
C LYS A 171 33.79 -52.07 11.23
N GLU A 172 33.12 -52.89 10.42
CA GLU A 172 32.95 -52.56 9.00
C GLU A 172 31.94 -51.44 8.81
N SER A 173 32.31 -50.45 7.98
CA SER A 173 31.47 -49.34 7.53
C SER A 173 31.61 -49.19 6.01
N PRO A 174 30.60 -48.62 5.32
CA PRO A 174 30.71 -48.28 3.91
C PRO A 174 31.81 -47.25 3.69
N LYS A 175 32.73 -47.55 2.77
CA LYS A 175 33.89 -46.74 2.41
C LYS A 175 33.86 -46.44 0.91
N LEU A 176 34.05 -45.16 0.56
CA LEU A 176 34.30 -44.72 -0.80
C LEU A 176 35.81 -44.47 -0.96
N ALA A 177 36.48 -45.30 -1.75
CA ALA A 177 37.89 -45.14 -2.03
C ALA A 177 38.14 -44.68 -3.47
N TYR A 178 39.18 -43.89 -3.64
CA TYR A 178 39.77 -43.54 -4.93
C TYR A 178 41.10 -44.30 -5.08
N ALA A 179 41.29 -44.93 -6.24
CA ALA A 179 42.48 -45.69 -6.57
C ALA A 179 43.11 -45.18 -7.87
N ARG A 180 44.44 -45.05 -7.87
CA ARG A 180 45.23 -44.63 -9.03
C ARG A 180 46.38 -45.59 -9.28
N GLY A 181 46.51 -46.06 -10.51
CA GLY A 181 47.57 -46.98 -10.92
C GLY A 181 48.92 -46.30 -11.07
N VAL A 182 49.98 -47.07 -10.83
CA VAL A 182 51.37 -46.76 -11.16
C VAL A 182 51.86 -47.89 -12.09
N PRO A 183 51.61 -47.78 -13.41
CA PRO A 183 51.81 -48.87 -14.36
C PRO A 183 53.25 -49.39 -14.41
N GLU A 184 54.23 -48.51 -14.26
CA GLU A 184 55.67 -48.82 -14.29
C GLU A 184 56.06 -49.81 -13.20
N TRP A 185 55.33 -49.83 -12.09
CA TRP A 185 55.57 -50.70 -10.95
C TRP A 185 54.51 -51.79 -10.77
N HIS A 186 53.58 -51.92 -11.73
CA HIS A 186 52.47 -52.88 -11.68
C HIS A 186 51.68 -52.85 -10.36
N LEU A 187 51.44 -51.65 -9.83
CA LEU A 187 50.70 -51.45 -8.57
C LEU A 187 49.69 -50.32 -8.67
N PHE A 188 48.89 -50.16 -7.62
CA PHE A 188 48.06 -48.97 -7.42
C PHE A 188 48.22 -48.44 -6.00
N VAL A 189 47.94 -47.15 -5.85
CA VAL A 189 47.81 -46.47 -4.56
C VAL A 189 46.36 -46.02 -4.41
N ALA A 190 45.80 -46.22 -3.24
CA ALA A 190 44.42 -45.86 -2.96
C ALA A 190 44.26 -45.22 -1.57
N THR A 191 43.20 -44.43 -1.45
CA THR A 191 42.75 -43.85 -0.20
C THR A 191 41.24 -43.71 -0.22
N GLY A 192 40.60 -43.52 0.92
CA GLY A 192 39.14 -43.39 0.96
C GLY A 192 38.59 -42.87 2.27
N VAL A 193 37.34 -42.45 2.19
CA VAL A 193 36.56 -41.90 3.31
C VAL A 193 35.38 -42.81 3.64
N TYR A 194 35.00 -42.87 4.91
CA TYR A 194 33.84 -43.63 5.36
C TYR A 194 32.58 -42.79 5.18
N LEU A 195 31.56 -43.37 4.53
CA LEU A 195 30.35 -42.65 4.14
C LEU A 195 29.50 -42.25 5.35
N ASP A 196 29.45 -43.09 6.38
CA ASP A 196 28.69 -42.81 7.61
C ASP A 196 29.14 -41.51 8.30
N ASP A 197 30.44 -41.16 8.22
CA ASP A 197 30.96 -39.93 8.83
C ASP A 197 30.39 -38.71 8.12
N ILE A 198 30.35 -38.78 6.78
CA ILE A 198 29.80 -37.72 5.93
C ILE A 198 28.30 -37.59 6.20
N GLU A 199 27.58 -38.72 6.28
CA GLU A 199 26.15 -38.73 6.56
C GLU A 199 25.81 -38.18 7.94
N ALA A 200 26.59 -38.54 8.97
CA ALA A 200 26.41 -38.02 10.33
C ALA A 200 26.65 -36.50 10.39
N HIS A 201 27.69 -36.00 9.72
CA HIS A 201 27.94 -34.55 9.61
C HIS A 201 26.80 -33.85 8.87
N ILE A 202 26.33 -34.40 7.75
CA ILE A 202 25.18 -33.87 7.00
C ILE A 202 23.93 -33.87 7.87
N ALA A 203 23.67 -34.92 8.65
CA ALA A 203 22.52 -35.02 9.55
C ALA A 203 22.60 -33.96 10.67
N GLY A 204 23.77 -33.75 11.26
CA GLY A 204 24.00 -32.71 12.26
C GLY A 204 23.75 -31.30 11.70
N LEU A 205 24.31 -31.00 10.52
CA LEU A 205 24.09 -29.73 9.82
C LEU A 205 22.61 -29.51 9.50
N LYS A 206 21.91 -30.55 9.00
CA LYS A 206 20.46 -30.49 8.74
C LYS A 206 19.66 -30.25 10.03
N ALA A 207 20.05 -30.86 11.15
CA ALA A 207 19.36 -30.68 12.42
C ALA A 207 19.49 -29.24 12.96
N LEU A 208 20.70 -28.67 12.90
CA LEU A 208 20.97 -27.27 13.26
C LEU A 208 20.15 -26.31 12.39
N LEU A 209 20.19 -26.49 11.07
CA LEU A 209 19.42 -25.68 10.13
C LEU A 209 17.90 -25.77 10.41
N LYS A 210 17.39 -26.98 10.67
CA LYS A 210 15.97 -27.20 11.00
C LYS A 210 15.59 -26.56 12.34
N GLN A 211 16.50 -26.51 13.31
CA GLN A 211 16.28 -25.83 14.58
C GLN A 211 16.20 -24.32 14.39
N GLU A 212 17.15 -23.74 13.66
CA GLU A 212 17.16 -22.31 13.34
C GLU A 212 15.90 -21.89 12.58
N LEU A 213 15.50 -22.68 11.58
CA LEU A 213 14.31 -22.42 10.78
C LEU A 213 13.03 -22.46 11.62
N ARG A 214 12.90 -23.44 12.53
CA ARG A 214 11.76 -23.50 13.47
C ARG A 214 11.69 -22.27 14.37
N HIS A 215 12.82 -21.84 14.92
CA HIS A 215 12.87 -20.66 15.78
C HIS A 215 12.48 -19.39 15.02
N ARG A 216 13.00 -19.20 13.79
CA ARG A 216 12.63 -18.07 12.92
C ARG A 216 11.14 -18.08 12.58
N ILE A 217 10.57 -19.23 12.21
CA ILE A 217 9.13 -19.35 11.90
C ILE A 217 8.28 -18.98 13.13
N GLN A 218 8.64 -19.43 14.32
CA GLN A 218 7.91 -19.09 15.55
C GLN A 218 7.92 -17.59 15.83
N ILE A 219 9.06 -16.91 15.68
CA ILE A 219 9.16 -15.46 15.83
C ILE A 219 8.29 -14.75 14.80
N THR A 220 8.37 -15.15 13.53
CA THR A 220 7.56 -14.54 12.46
C THR A 220 6.05 -14.69 12.73
N LEU A 221 5.61 -15.87 13.17
CA LEU A 221 4.20 -16.11 13.53
C LEU A 221 3.76 -15.25 14.73
N LEU A 222 4.62 -15.08 15.73
CA LEU A 222 4.33 -14.25 16.90
C LEU A 222 4.20 -12.77 16.52
N VAL A 223 5.12 -12.26 15.69
CA VAL A 223 5.07 -10.88 15.18
C VAL A 223 3.81 -10.67 14.32
N ALA A 224 3.49 -11.60 13.41
CA ALA A 224 2.27 -11.54 12.61
C ALA A 224 1.01 -11.54 13.50
N GLY A 225 0.98 -12.37 14.55
CA GLY A 225 -0.10 -12.41 15.52
C GLY A 225 -0.29 -11.07 16.26
N ILE A 226 0.81 -10.45 16.71
CA ILE A 226 0.76 -9.13 17.35
C ILE A 226 0.21 -8.08 16.38
N ILE A 227 0.68 -8.07 15.13
CA ILE A 227 0.20 -7.12 14.11
C ILE A 227 -1.31 -7.29 13.88
N ILE A 228 -1.81 -8.53 13.79
CA ILE A 228 -3.24 -8.81 13.63
C ILE A 228 -4.03 -8.29 14.84
N VAL A 229 -3.56 -8.53 16.07
CA VAL A 229 -4.23 -8.03 17.28
C VAL A 229 -4.25 -6.50 17.31
N CYS A 230 -3.12 -5.84 17.01
CA CYS A 230 -3.06 -4.38 16.92
C CYS A 230 -4.03 -3.83 15.87
N PHE A 231 -4.12 -4.49 14.69
CA PHE A 231 -5.06 -4.12 13.65
C PHE A 231 -6.51 -4.28 14.10
N LEU A 232 -6.87 -5.38 14.76
CA LEU A 232 -8.21 -5.62 15.28
C LEU A 232 -8.61 -4.58 16.33
N VAL A 233 -7.70 -4.22 17.23
CA VAL A 233 -7.93 -3.18 18.24
C VAL A 233 -8.14 -1.82 17.56
N LEU A 234 -7.28 -1.44 16.62
CA LEU A 234 -7.41 -0.19 15.88
C LEU A 234 -8.74 -0.15 15.10
N PHE A 235 -9.08 -1.23 14.41
CA PHE A 235 -10.33 -1.37 13.68
C PHE A 235 -11.54 -1.24 14.59
N TYR A 236 -11.53 -1.89 15.77
CA TYR A 236 -12.59 -1.75 16.77
C TYR A 236 -12.79 -0.29 17.20
N PHE A 237 -11.71 0.44 17.47
CA PHE A 237 -11.78 1.85 17.85
C PHE A 237 -12.33 2.74 16.72
N ILE A 238 -11.87 2.54 15.48
CA ILE A 238 -12.35 3.30 14.31
C ILE A 238 -13.83 3.02 14.06
N ASN A 239 -14.22 1.75 14.06
CA ASN A 239 -15.60 1.33 13.80
C ASN A 239 -16.56 1.89 14.87
N ARG A 240 -16.18 1.77 16.16
CA ARG A 240 -16.99 2.32 17.25
C ARG A 240 -17.17 3.83 17.14
N ARG A 241 -16.14 4.57 16.72
CA ARG A 241 -16.23 6.03 16.48
C ARG A 241 -17.12 6.36 15.28
N LEU A 242 -16.94 5.65 14.17
CA LEU A 242 -17.74 5.85 12.96
C LEU A 242 -19.23 5.61 13.21
N LEU A 243 -19.57 4.53 13.92
CA LEU A 243 -20.96 4.23 14.29
C LEU A 243 -21.55 5.31 15.20
N ALA A 244 -20.78 5.88 16.12
CA ALA A 244 -21.24 6.97 16.96
C ALA A 244 -21.58 8.22 16.13
N ASP A 245 -20.70 8.61 15.21
CA ASP A 245 -20.93 9.77 14.34
C ASP A 245 -22.13 9.52 13.41
N ILE A 246 -22.28 8.32 12.82
CA ILE A 246 -23.45 7.96 11.98
C ILE A 246 -24.75 7.99 12.78
N ASN A 247 -24.76 7.44 14.00
CA ASN A 247 -25.96 7.43 14.84
C ASN A 247 -26.41 8.85 15.19
N LEU A 248 -25.48 9.79 15.40
CA LEU A 248 -25.79 11.21 15.61
C LEU A 248 -26.61 11.79 14.43
N PHE A 249 -26.23 11.45 13.19
CA PHE A 249 -26.97 11.87 12.00
C PHE A 249 -28.35 11.21 11.91
N ILE A 250 -28.43 9.90 12.19
CA ILE A 250 -29.71 9.19 12.18
C ILE A 250 -30.67 9.81 13.19
N ASP A 251 -30.19 10.11 14.39
CA ASP A 251 -30.99 10.75 15.45
C ASP A 251 -31.41 12.16 15.06
N PHE A 252 -30.50 12.95 14.46
CA PHE A 252 -30.83 14.25 13.90
C PHE A 252 -31.95 14.18 12.87
N PHE A 253 -31.85 13.32 11.84
CA PHE A 253 -32.88 13.24 10.80
C PHE A 253 -34.23 12.76 11.35
N ARG A 254 -34.24 11.88 12.36
CA ARG A 254 -35.48 11.49 13.05
C ARG A 254 -36.10 12.65 13.82
N GLN A 255 -35.28 13.47 14.49
CA GLN A 255 -35.76 14.58 15.31
C GLN A 255 -36.11 15.82 14.47
N ALA A 256 -35.42 16.08 13.36
CA ALA A 256 -35.60 17.26 12.50
C ALA A 256 -37.00 17.43 11.87
N VAL A 257 -37.84 16.40 11.95
CA VAL A 257 -39.26 16.47 11.55
C VAL A 257 -40.07 17.27 12.57
N HIS A 258 -39.73 17.18 13.85
CA HIS A 258 -40.53 17.72 14.95
C HIS A 258 -39.80 18.77 15.79
N ASP A 259 -38.46 18.74 15.79
CA ASP A 259 -37.61 19.59 16.60
C ASP A 259 -36.60 20.32 15.71
N ASN A 260 -36.36 21.60 15.99
CA ASN A 260 -35.40 22.43 15.26
C ASN A 260 -34.01 22.39 15.91
N LYS A 261 -33.64 21.23 16.46
CA LYS A 261 -32.38 21.06 17.17
C LYS A 261 -31.24 20.80 16.20
N GLU A 262 -30.22 21.65 16.27
CA GLU A 262 -28.98 21.51 15.51
C GLU A 262 -28.13 20.32 15.99
N ILE A 263 -27.36 19.75 15.06
CA ILE A 263 -26.34 18.74 15.37
C ILE A 263 -25.21 19.42 16.14
N ASP A 264 -24.85 18.86 17.31
CA ASP A 264 -23.63 19.25 18.02
C ASP A 264 -22.40 18.70 17.30
N ARG A 265 -21.62 19.61 16.73
CA ARG A 265 -20.45 19.29 15.90
C ARG A 265 -19.17 19.08 16.71
N SER A 266 -19.16 19.42 18.01
CA SER A 266 -17.94 19.39 18.84
C SER A 266 -17.38 17.97 19.05
N HIS A 267 -18.27 16.97 18.96
CA HIS A 267 -17.94 15.56 19.18
C HIS A 267 -17.64 14.79 17.89
N ILE A 268 -17.89 15.38 16.71
CA ILE A 268 -17.71 14.73 15.41
C ILE A 268 -16.22 14.75 15.03
N ARG A 269 -15.66 13.58 14.77
CA ARG A 269 -14.21 13.40 14.56
C ARG A 269 -13.84 13.30 13.09
N PHE A 270 -14.75 12.82 12.23
CA PHE A 270 -14.52 12.74 10.79
C PHE A 270 -14.79 14.07 10.12
N LYS A 271 -13.86 14.54 9.29
CA LYS A 271 -13.93 15.85 8.65
C LYS A 271 -15.14 15.97 7.72
N GLU A 272 -15.42 14.91 6.97
CA GLU A 272 -16.53 14.81 6.03
C GLU A 272 -17.87 14.90 6.76
N LEU A 273 -18.00 14.17 7.87
CA LEU A 273 -19.20 14.21 8.71
C LEU A 273 -19.33 15.56 9.44
N TYR A 274 -18.22 16.18 9.84
CA TYR A 274 -18.23 17.51 10.45
C TYR A 274 -18.72 18.60 9.47
N GLN A 275 -18.37 18.47 8.19
CA GLN A 275 -18.87 19.34 7.12
C GLN A 275 -20.36 19.09 6.87
N ALA A 276 -20.75 17.83 6.65
CA ALA A 276 -22.15 17.46 6.43
C ALA A 276 -23.07 17.91 7.57
N ALA A 277 -22.60 17.89 8.82
CA ALA A 277 -23.37 18.38 9.96
C ALA A 277 -23.54 19.90 9.92
N GLY A 278 -22.54 20.63 9.44
CA GLY A 278 -22.63 22.08 9.23
C GLY A 278 -23.63 22.45 8.14
N ASP A 279 -23.65 21.70 7.05
CA ASP A 279 -24.59 21.88 5.95
C ASP A 279 -26.02 21.55 6.41
N ALA A 280 -26.20 20.47 7.16
CA ALA A 280 -27.48 20.09 7.74
C ALA A 280 -28.03 21.16 8.71
N ASN A 281 -27.19 21.71 9.58
CA ASN A 281 -27.58 22.82 10.47
C ASN A 281 -27.97 24.07 9.67
N THR A 282 -27.26 24.37 8.58
CA THR A 282 -27.57 25.52 7.72
C THR A 282 -28.91 25.35 7.04
N MET A 283 -29.17 24.17 6.45
CA MET A 283 -30.46 23.82 5.87
C MET A 283 -31.61 23.96 6.89
N LEU A 284 -31.38 23.51 8.14
CA LEU A 284 -32.39 23.62 9.20
C LEU A 284 -32.70 25.09 9.51
N ARG A 285 -31.67 25.94 9.68
CA ARG A 285 -31.85 27.38 9.90
C ARG A 285 -32.61 28.06 8.78
N GLU A 286 -32.28 27.76 7.52
CA GLU A 286 -32.98 28.33 6.36
C GLU A 286 -34.46 27.91 6.34
N LYS A 287 -34.75 26.62 6.56
CA LYS A 287 -36.12 26.11 6.66
C LYS A 287 -36.90 26.83 7.78
N THR A 288 -36.31 26.93 8.97
CA THR A 288 -36.97 27.59 10.12
C THR A 288 -37.20 29.07 9.85
N ALA A 289 -36.23 29.79 9.28
CA ALA A 289 -36.37 31.20 8.92
C ALA A 289 -37.48 31.42 7.88
N VAL A 290 -37.59 30.57 6.86
CA VAL A 290 -38.68 30.63 5.87
C VAL A 290 -40.03 30.38 6.54
N GLN A 291 -40.13 29.38 7.43
CA GLN A 291 -41.37 29.09 8.16
C GLN A 291 -41.79 30.23 9.10
N GLU A 292 -40.85 30.84 9.81
CA GLU A 292 -41.10 32.01 10.65
C GLU A 292 -41.56 33.20 9.81
N LYS A 293 -40.89 33.46 8.68
CA LYS A 293 -41.28 34.56 7.79
C LYS A 293 -42.68 34.36 7.20
N LEU A 294 -43.03 33.14 6.82
CA LEU A 294 -44.38 32.82 6.35
C LEU A 294 -45.44 33.02 7.44
N LYS A 295 -45.15 32.61 8.68
CA LYS A 295 -46.05 32.86 9.83
C LYS A 295 -46.20 34.36 10.10
N GLU A 296 -45.11 35.11 10.06
CA GLU A 296 -45.13 36.57 10.23
C GLU A 296 -46.02 37.24 9.17
N LEU A 297 -45.85 36.89 7.89
CA LEU A 297 -46.67 37.42 6.80
C LEU A 297 -48.16 37.04 6.95
N ALA A 298 -48.46 35.80 7.36
CA ALA A 298 -49.83 35.37 7.60
C ALA A 298 -50.47 36.17 8.75
N VAL A 299 -49.75 36.40 9.85
CA VAL A 299 -50.23 37.21 10.99
C VAL A 299 -50.46 38.66 10.57
N ILE A 300 -49.55 39.25 9.79
CA ILE A 300 -49.71 40.62 9.28
C ILE A 300 -50.99 40.74 8.43
N ALA A 301 -51.22 39.79 7.52
CA ALA A 301 -52.41 39.79 6.68
C ALA A 301 -53.70 39.60 7.52
N GLU A 302 -53.66 38.73 8.53
CA GLU A 302 -54.80 38.44 9.40
C GLU A 302 -55.19 39.62 10.30
N GLN A 303 -54.20 40.37 10.81
CA GLN A 303 -54.39 41.50 11.72
C GLN A 303 -54.48 42.88 11.02
N ALA A 304 -54.44 42.92 9.69
CA ALA A 304 -54.58 44.17 8.95
C ALA A 304 -55.94 44.83 9.23
N VAL A 305 -55.94 46.16 9.41
CA VAL A 305 -57.15 46.94 9.68
C VAL A 305 -58.08 46.96 8.46
N GLU A 306 -57.53 46.99 7.26
CA GLU A 306 -58.29 46.83 6.03
C GLU A 306 -58.77 45.38 5.87
N GLY A 307 -59.98 45.22 5.33
CA GLY A 307 -60.47 43.90 4.94
C GLY A 307 -59.67 43.40 3.74
N ILE A 308 -59.04 42.24 3.85
CA ILE A 308 -58.24 41.62 2.78
C ILE A 308 -58.92 40.34 2.33
N ILE A 309 -59.14 40.22 1.03
CA ILE A 309 -59.57 38.97 0.41
C ILE A 309 -58.74 38.61 -0.81
N VAL A 310 -58.59 37.32 -1.05
CA VAL A 310 -58.14 36.78 -2.34
C VAL A 310 -59.26 35.95 -2.93
N ALA A 311 -59.68 36.24 -4.15
CA ALA A 311 -60.74 35.51 -4.84
C ALA A 311 -60.25 34.93 -6.18
N GLY A 312 -60.71 33.74 -6.55
CA GLY A 312 -60.50 33.18 -7.88
C GLY A 312 -61.36 33.89 -8.94
N PHE A 313 -61.09 33.62 -10.23
CA PHE A 313 -61.94 34.13 -11.34
C PHE A 313 -63.35 33.54 -11.37
N ASP A 314 -63.59 32.47 -10.63
CA ASP A 314 -64.92 31.90 -10.37
C ASP A 314 -65.68 32.66 -9.27
N ASN A 315 -65.14 33.81 -8.83
CA ASN A 315 -65.63 34.66 -7.75
C ASN A 315 -65.63 33.98 -6.37
N ARG A 316 -64.93 32.84 -6.20
CA ARG A 316 -64.84 32.16 -4.91
C ARG A 316 -63.70 32.70 -4.07
N LEU A 317 -63.98 32.98 -2.80
CA LEU A 317 -62.99 33.43 -1.83
C LEU A 317 -62.01 32.29 -1.50
N ARG A 318 -60.72 32.57 -1.57
CA ARG A 318 -59.61 31.66 -1.25
C ARG A 318 -58.85 32.08 0.01
N PHE A 319 -58.89 33.37 0.33
CA PHE A 319 -58.37 33.94 1.57
C PHE A 319 -59.29 35.08 2.01
N VAL A 320 -59.55 35.19 3.31
CA VAL A 320 -60.33 36.25 3.93
C VAL A 320 -59.72 36.49 5.31
N ASN A 321 -59.27 37.71 5.59
CA ASN A 321 -58.79 38.06 6.93
C ASN A 321 -59.94 38.38 7.89
N GLN A 322 -59.65 38.41 9.19
CA GLN A 322 -60.63 38.73 10.22
C GLN A 322 -61.30 40.10 10.03
N SER A 323 -60.58 41.14 9.61
CA SER A 323 -61.17 42.47 9.39
C SER A 323 -62.29 42.46 8.34
N TRP A 324 -62.12 41.72 7.23
CA TRP A 324 -63.19 41.59 6.24
C TRP A 324 -64.42 40.89 6.83
N ALA A 325 -64.22 39.84 7.64
CA ALA A 325 -65.32 39.13 8.29
C ALA A 325 -66.08 40.04 9.27
N ASP A 326 -65.36 40.74 10.15
CA ASP A 326 -65.92 41.68 11.14
C ASP A 326 -66.71 42.80 10.46
N MET A 327 -66.11 43.40 9.41
CA MET A 327 -66.75 44.43 8.61
C MET A 327 -68.05 43.91 7.97
N HIS A 328 -68.16 42.65 7.59
CA HIS A 328 -69.38 42.15 6.95
C HIS A 328 -70.36 41.47 7.94
N GLY A 329 -70.06 41.48 9.23
CA GLY A 329 -70.91 40.87 10.27
C GLY A 329 -70.85 39.34 10.32
N TYR A 330 -69.70 38.77 9.94
CA TYR A 330 -69.41 37.34 10.05
C TYR A 330 -68.50 37.05 11.24
N LEU A 331 -68.51 35.81 11.73
CA LEU A 331 -67.75 35.44 12.94
C LEU A 331 -66.24 35.32 12.69
N ASN A 332 -65.85 34.80 11.52
CA ASN A 332 -64.45 34.65 11.10
C ASN A 332 -64.36 34.49 9.58
N GLY A 333 -63.15 34.62 9.05
CA GLY A 333 -62.86 34.43 7.62
C GLY A 333 -63.15 33.00 7.12
N ASP A 334 -63.02 31.98 7.98
CA ASP A 334 -63.20 30.57 7.60
C ASP A 334 -64.63 30.26 7.12
N GLU A 335 -65.66 30.91 7.67
CA GLU A 335 -67.07 30.76 7.22
C GLU A 335 -67.26 31.21 5.75
N LEU A 336 -66.40 32.12 5.30
CA LEU A 336 -66.47 32.79 4.00
C LEU A 336 -65.65 32.08 2.92
N LEU A 337 -64.67 31.25 3.30
CA LEU A 337 -63.83 30.52 2.34
C LEU A 337 -64.68 29.64 1.39
N GLY A 338 -64.40 29.72 0.10
CA GLY A 338 -65.12 29.03 -0.97
C GLY A 338 -66.47 29.64 -1.34
N ARG A 339 -67.01 30.59 -0.58
CA ARG A 339 -68.25 31.30 -0.94
C ARG A 339 -68.02 32.27 -2.08
N LYS A 340 -69.09 32.61 -2.81
CA LYS A 340 -69.03 33.62 -3.87
C LYS A 340 -69.09 35.04 -3.29
N LEU A 341 -68.28 35.95 -3.80
CA LEU A 341 -68.26 37.37 -3.39
C LEU A 341 -69.61 38.09 -3.56
N ASP A 342 -70.51 37.52 -4.37
CA ASP A 342 -71.85 38.02 -4.63
C ASP A 342 -72.67 38.23 -3.34
N ILE A 343 -72.36 37.50 -2.26
CA ILE A 343 -73.05 37.59 -0.97
C ILE A 343 -72.89 38.96 -0.28
N PHE A 344 -71.85 39.72 -0.61
CA PHE A 344 -71.56 41.01 0.01
C PHE A 344 -72.24 42.17 -0.72
N HIS A 345 -73.12 41.90 -1.68
CA HIS A 345 -73.71 42.92 -2.53
C HIS A 345 -75.18 42.64 -2.77
N THR A 346 -75.98 43.71 -2.91
CA THR A 346 -77.33 43.60 -3.46
C THR A 346 -77.27 43.38 -4.96
N ARG A 347 -78.38 42.90 -5.56
CA ARG A 347 -78.45 42.72 -7.02
C ARG A 347 -78.21 44.01 -7.79
N GLU A 348 -78.69 45.14 -7.28
CA GLU A 348 -78.49 46.44 -7.88
C GLU A 348 -77.01 46.87 -7.83
N GLN A 349 -76.34 46.69 -6.69
CA GLN A 349 -74.90 46.97 -6.55
C GLN A 349 -74.07 46.07 -7.47
N LEU A 350 -74.42 44.80 -7.61
CA LEU A 350 -73.73 43.90 -8.54
C LEU A 350 -73.78 44.42 -9.98
N GLU A 351 -74.98 44.81 -10.43
CA GLU A 351 -75.22 45.24 -11.80
C GLU A 351 -74.63 46.63 -12.10
N LYS A 352 -74.77 47.60 -11.17
CA LYS A 352 -74.37 49.00 -11.39
C LYS A 352 -72.95 49.33 -10.97
N GLU A 353 -72.39 48.62 -9.99
CA GLU A 353 -71.12 48.99 -9.36
C GLU A 353 -70.07 47.89 -9.58
N VAL A 354 -70.35 46.66 -9.15
CA VAL A 354 -69.36 45.56 -9.11
C VAL A 354 -68.98 45.06 -10.49
N TYR A 355 -69.93 44.81 -11.40
CA TYR A 355 -69.60 44.32 -12.74
C TYR A 355 -68.80 45.32 -13.57
N PRO A 356 -69.16 46.63 -13.63
CA PRO A 356 -68.33 47.64 -14.28
C PRO A 356 -66.96 47.78 -13.64
N PHE A 357 -66.89 47.77 -12.30
CA PHE A 357 -65.63 47.87 -11.57
C PHE A 357 -64.69 46.70 -11.90
N ASN A 358 -65.19 45.47 -11.86
CA ASN A 358 -64.41 44.28 -12.20
C ASN A 358 -64.01 44.22 -13.68
N ALA A 359 -64.81 44.80 -14.59
CA ALA A 359 -64.43 44.92 -16.00
C ALA A 359 -63.20 45.81 -16.18
N GLU A 360 -63.14 46.94 -15.45
CA GLU A 360 -61.96 47.80 -15.46
C GLU A 360 -60.73 47.15 -14.81
N VAL A 361 -60.90 46.38 -13.73
CA VAL A 361 -59.79 45.58 -13.17
C VAL A 361 -59.26 44.58 -14.19
N ARG A 362 -60.13 43.97 -15.00
CA ARG A 362 -59.70 43.05 -16.08
C ARG A 362 -58.96 43.76 -17.22
N LEU A 363 -59.34 45.00 -17.54
CA LEU A 363 -58.73 45.77 -18.62
C LEU A 363 -57.40 46.41 -18.20
N HIS A 364 -57.33 46.92 -16.98
CA HIS A 364 -56.19 47.73 -16.51
C HIS A 364 -55.34 47.04 -15.44
N GLY A 365 -55.72 45.82 -15.01
CA GLY A 365 -55.02 45.02 -14.00
C GLY A 365 -55.26 45.47 -12.55
N ARG A 366 -55.75 46.70 -12.32
CA ARG A 366 -56.08 47.22 -11.00
C ARG A 366 -57.13 48.34 -11.08
N LYS A 367 -57.91 48.51 -10.02
CA LYS A 367 -58.82 49.66 -9.86
C LYS A 367 -59.00 49.98 -8.38
N ALA A 368 -59.19 51.26 -8.08
CA ALA A 368 -59.66 51.73 -6.78
C ALA A 368 -60.93 52.55 -6.95
N GLY A 369 -61.84 52.50 -5.98
CA GLY A 369 -63.08 53.26 -6.02
C GLY A 369 -64.08 52.86 -4.95
N GLU A 370 -65.16 53.62 -4.86
CA GLU A 370 -66.26 53.35 -3.95
C GLU A 370 -67.11 52.20 -4.48
N ILE A 371 -67.40 51.21 -3.63
CA ILE A 371 -68.36 50.14 -3.89
C ILE A 371 -69.28 50.01 -2.67
N GLY A 372 -70.58 49.89 -2.92
CA GLY A 372 -71.55 49.59 -1.89
C GLY A 372 -71.50 48.11 -1.53
N HIS A 373 -71.26 47.82 -0.26
CA HIS A 373 -71.33 46.47 0.29
C HIS A 373 -72.60 46.29 1.12
N MET A 374 -72.89 45.03 1.46
CA MET A 374 -73.99 44.58 2.28
C MET A 374 -73.46 43.65 3.36
N ARG A 375 -73.86 43.91 4.61
CA ARG A 375 -73.55 43.05 5.76
C ARG A 375 -74.49 41.84 5.78
N ARG A 376 -74.16 40.83 6.59
CA ARG A 376 -74.96 39.60 6.76
C ARG A 376 -76.42 39.87 7.17
N ASP A 377 -76.68 40.96 7.91
CA ASP A 377 -78.01 41.36 8.36
C ASP A 377 -78.84 42.11 7.28
N GLY A 378 -78.26 42.35 6.11
CA GLY A 378 -78.88 43.05 4.99
C GLY A 378 -78.68 44.57 4.98
N THR A 379 -78.01 45.15 5.98
CA THR A 379 -77.67 46.58 5.97
C THR A 379 -76.59 46.87 4.94
N THR A 380 -76.74 47.97 4.20
CA THR A 380 -75.75 48.41 3.22
C THR A 380 -74.84 49.48 3.80
N PHE A 381 -73.57 49.46 3.38
CA PHE A 381 -72.54 50.40 3.80
C PHE A 381 -71.59 50.67 2.63
N LEU A 382 -70.81 51.74 2.72
CA LEU A 382 -69.94 52.16 1.63
C LEU A 382 -68.50 51.76 1.93
N THR A 383 -67.88 51.02 1.01
CA THR A 383 -66.48 50.65 1.10
C THR A 383 -65.65 51.39 0.07
N TRP A 384 -64.44 51.76 0.46
CA TRP A 384 -63.39 52.09 -0.49
C TRP A 384 -62.65 50.80 -0.84
N MET A 385 -62.77 50.37 -2.09
CA MET A 385 -62.19 49.13 -2.60
C MET A 385 -60.94 49.43 -3.39
N GLN A 386 -59.87 48.67 -3.15
CA GLN A 386 -58.73 48.57 -4.04
C GLN A 386 -58.53 47.12 -4.47
N VAL A 387 -58.70 46.85 -5.76
CA VAL A 387 -58.62 45.48 -6.31
C VAL A 387 -57.50 45.42 -7.33
N THR A 388 -56.64 44.41 -7.20
CA THR A 388 -55.51 44.13 -8.10
C THR A 388 -55.55 42.69 -8.57
N MET A 389 -55.24 42.47 -9.85
CA MET A 389 -55.11 41.14 -10.44
C MET A 389 -53.75 40.54 -10.10
N LEU A 390 -53.75 39.34 -9.49
CA LEU A 390 -52.56 38.57 -9.17
C LEU A 390 -52.16 37.69 -10.35
N HIS A 391 -50.85 37.60 -10.59
CA HIS A 391 -50.24 36.83 -11.67
C HIS A 391 -49.32 35.76 -11.09
N ASP A 392 -49.23 34.60 -11.76
CA ASP A 392 -48.27 33.55 -11.44
C ASP A 392 -46.84 33.94 -11.88
N GLU A 393 -45.85 33.10 -11.58
CA GLU A 393 -44.44 33.31 -11.97
C GLU A 393 -44.23 33.41 -13.49
N ARG A 394 -45.19 32.95 -14.30
CA ARG A 394 -45.16 32.98 -15.76
C ARG A 394 -45.92 34.19 -16.33
N GLY A 395 -46.46 35.05 -15.47
CA GLY A 395 -47.22 36.23 -15.85
C GLY A 395 -48.68 35.94 -16.20
N ASN A 396 -49.20 34.74 -15.96
CA ASN A 396 -50.62 34.45 -16.20
C ASN A 396 -51.45 34.91 -15.01
N PRO A 397 -52.56 35.63 -15.24
CA PRO A 397 -53.44 36.04 -14.16
C PRO A 397 -54.13 34.81 -13.54
N TYR A 398 -54.29 34.75 -12.20
CA TYR A 398 -54.88 33.59 -11.51
C TYR A 398 -55.87 33.91 -10.38
N ALA A 399 -55.89 35.14 -9.86
CA ALA A 399 -56.76 35.58 -8.77
C ALA A 399 -56.88 37.12 -8.71
N TYR A 400 -57.82 37.61 -7.90
CA TYR A 400 -57.91 39.01 -7.48
C TYR A 400 -57.54 39.14 -6.00
N LEU A 401 -56.73 40.13 -5.67
CA LEU A 401 -56.48 40.61 -4.30
C LEU A 401 -57.27 41.89 -4.11
N ALA A 402 -58.12 41.95 -3.10
CA ALA A 402 -58.90 43.13 -2.76
C ALA A 402 -58.65 43.58 -1.33
N PHE A 403 -58.51 44.90 -1.17
CA PHE A 403 -58.49 45.62 0.09
C PHE A 403 -59.79 46.44 0.21
N ALA A 404 -60.42 46.42 1.38
CA ALA A 404 -61.63 47.16 1.69
C ALA A 404 -61.45 48.00 2.96
N GLU A 405 -61.84 49.27 2.89
CA GLU A 405 -61.97 50.17 4.03
C GLU A 405 -63.44 50.61 4.16
N ASP A 406 -64.06 50.49 5.34
CA ASP A 406 -65.39 51.05 5.59
C ASP A 406 -65.29 52.57 5.75
N ILE A 407 -65.79 53.31 4.77
CA ILE A 407 -65.71 54.78 4.74
C ILE A 407 -67.00 55.45 5.21
N THR A 408 -67.94 54.70 5.77
CA THR A 408 -69.26 55.20 6.16
C THR A 408 -69.17 56.33 7.19
N GLU A 409 -68.36 56.14 8.24
CA GLU A 409 -68.17 57.16 9.28
C GLU A 409 -67.43 58.38 8.72
N ARG A 410 -66.37 58.14 7.95
CA ARG A 410 -65.56 59.20 7.33
C ARG A 410 -66.38 60.11 6.42
N LYS A 411 -67.26 59.54 5.58
CA LYS A 411 -68.18 60.34 4.76
C LYS A 411 -69.22 61.08 5.60
N LYS A 412 -69.78 60.46 6.64
CA LYS A 412 -70.72 61.14 7.54
C LYS A 412 -70.07 62.34 8.24
N THR A 413 -68.85 62.21 8.75
CA THR A 413 -68.10 63.32 9.36
C THR A 413 -67.72 64.39 8.33
N GLY A 414 -67.30 64.00 7.12
CA GLY A 414 -66.97 64.95 6.06
C GLY A 414 -68.19 65.76 5.61
N MET A 415 -69.32 65.09 5.39
CA MET A 415 -70.58 65.76 5.03
C MET A 415 -71.11 66.63 6.18
N ALA A 416 -71.02 66.15 7.44
CA ALA A 416 -71.42 66.95 8.60
C ALA A 416 -70.53 68.19 8.80
N LEU A 417 -69.23 68.11 8.50
CA LEU A 417 -68.33 69.25 8.54
C LEU A 417 -68.68 70.27 7.45
N VAL A 418 -68.89 69.82 6.20
CA VAL A 418 -69.30 70.69 5.08
C VAL A 418 -70.65 71.36 5.37
N GLU A 419 -71.62 70.61 5.92
CA GLU A 419 -72.92 71.14 6.32
C GLU A 419 -72.79 72.16 7.47
N SER A 420 -71.92 71.88 8.44
CA SER A 420 -71.63 72.77 9.58
C SER A 420 -70.91 74.04 9.14
N GLU A 421 -69.92 73.95 8.25
CA GLU A 421 -69.22 75.12 7.66
C GLU A 421 -70.19 75.97 6.84
N ARG A 422 -71.03 75.35 5.99
CA ARG A 422 -72.04 76.06 5.21
C ARG A 422 -73.06 76.76 6.13
N ARG A 423 -73.47 76.10 7.22
CA ARG A 423 -74.36 76.69 8.22
C ARG A 423 -73.69 77.83 8.98
N TYR A 424 -72.41 77.69 9.36
CA TYR A 424 -71.62 78.76 9.98
C TYR A 424 -71.48 79.95 9.04
N GLN A 425 -71.02 79.76 7.80
CA GLN A 425 -70.88 80.83 6.81
C GLN A 425 -72.19 81.57 6.58
N THR A 426 -73.30 80.84 6.44
CA THR A 426 -74.61 81.46 6.25
C THR A 426 -75.00 82.33 7.45
N LEU A 427 -74.88 81.82 8.68
CA LEU A 427 -75.20 82.56 9.90
C LEU A 427 -74.24 83.73 10.17
N PHE A 428 -72.96 83.54 9.86
CA PHE A 428 -71.90 84.52 10.03
C PHE A 428 -72.12 85.72 9.11
N GLU A 429 -72.40 85.48 7.82
CA GLU A 429 -72.64 86.54 6.83
C GLU A 429 -74.04 87.18 6.96
N SER A 430 -75.08 86.41 7.31
CA SER A 430 -76.45 86.94 7.41
C SER A 430 -76.77 87.64 8.73
N ALA A 431 -75.84 87.68 9.69
CA ALA A 431 -76.06 88.32 10.98
C ALA A 431 -76.24 89.84 10.82
N ASN A 432 -77.20 90.43 11.55
CA ASN A 432 -77.44 91.88 11.53
C ASN A 432 -76.41 92.69 12.33
N TYR A 433 -75.55 92.03 13.08
CA TYR A 433 -74.48 92.65 13.87
C TYR A 433 -73.11 92.38 13.25
N SER A 434 -72.16 93.28 13.51
CA SER A 434 -70.75 93.06 13.19
C SER A 434 -70.19 91.92 14.02
N ILE A 435 -69.77 90.85 13.35
CA ILE A 435 -69.12 89.69 13.94
C ILE A 435 -67.72 89.58 13.35
N PHE A 436 -66.71 89.57 14.22
CA PHE A 436 -65.33 89.33 13.85
C PHE A 436 -64.66 88.41 14.85
N LEU A 437 -63.75 87.59 14.33
CA LEU A 437 -62.89 86.70 15.08
C LEU A 437 -61.53 87.38 15.22
N MET A 438 -61.05 87.54 16.44
CA MET A 438 -59.74 88.13 16.71
C MET A 438 -58.92 87.17 17.56
N LYS A 439 -57.63 87.01 17.22
CA LYS A 439 -56.69 86.21 18.00
C LYS A 439 -55.36 86.93 18.06
N ASP A 440 -54.82 87.06 19.28
CA ASP A 440 -53.54 87.75 19.55
C ASP A 440 -53.52 89.20 19.03
N GLY A 441 -54.68 89.88 19.08
CA GLY A 441 -54.86 91.25 18.62
C GLY A 441 -55.05 91.42 17.11
N ILE A 442 -54.99 90.33 16.34
CA ILE A 442 -55.10 90.34 14.87
C ILE A 442 -56.47 89.82 14.45
N PHE A 443 -57.13 90.47 13.49
CA PHE A 443 -58.39 89.97 12.94
C PHE A 443 -58.12 88.70 12.13
N LYS A 444 -58.76 87.60 12.50
CA LYS A 444 -58.65 86.31 11.82
C LYS A 444 -59.76 86.08 10.82
N ASP A 445 -60.94 86.64 11.09
CA ASP A 445 -62.04 86.64 10.15
C ASP A 445 -63.07 87.71 10.53
N CYS A 446 -63.90 88.14 9.60
CA CYS A 446 -65.01 89.04 9.88
C CYS A 446 -66.13 88.94 8.84
N ASN A 447 -67.37 89.14 9.27
CA ASN A 447 -68.52 89.15 8.38
C ASN A 447 -68.70 90.49 7.67
N GLN A 448 -69.53 90.53 6.63
CA GLN A 448 -69.76 91.75 5.83
C GLN A 448 -70.19 92.97 6.68
N LYS A 449 -70.95 92.77 7.76
CA LYS A 449 -71.36 93.89 8.64
C LYS A 449 -70.17 94.55 9.35
N THR A 450 -69.15 93.77 9.72
CA THR A 450 -67.93 94.31 10.30
C THR A 450 -67.18 95.19 9.31
N LEU A 451 -67.03 94.75 8.06
CA LEU A 451 -66.39 95.55 7.01
C LEU A 451 -67.10 96.88 6.82
N VAL A 452 -68.44 96.87 6.77
CA VAL A 452 -69.25 98.09 6.69
C VAL A 452 -69.08 98.98 7.93
N MET A 453 -68.98 98.39 9.13
CA MET A 453 -68.82 99.14 10.38
C MET A 453 -67.45 99.85 10.46
N PHE A 454 -66.38 99.19 10.01
CA PHE A 454 -65.04 99.76 10.02
C PHE A 454 -64.69 100.55 8.74
N GLY A 455 -65.50 100.43 7.69
CA GLY A 455 -65.33 101.16 6.42
C GLY A 455 -64.13 100.70 5.59
N VAL A 456 -63.74 99.43 5.73
CA VAL A 456 -62.54 98.84 5.11
C VAL A 456 -62.91 97.58 4.34
N GLU A 457 -62.09 97.21 3.36
CA GLU A 457 -62.25 95.96 2.63
C GLU A 457 -61.64 94.78 3.42
N ARG A 458 -62.09 93.55 3.13
CA ARG A 458 -61.71 92.35 3.92
C ARG A 458 -60.20 92.13 3.98
N ASP A 459 -59.52 92.36 2.87
CA ASP A 459 -58.08 92.17 2.73
C ASP A 459 -57.25 93.23 3.49
N GLU A 460 -57.87 94.33 3.92
CA GLU A 460 -57.21 95.40 4.68
C GLU A 460 -57.28 95.17 6.19
N ILE A 461 -58.23 94.36 6.65
CA ILE A 461 -58.46 94.11 8.09
C ILE A 461 -58.08 92.69 8.49
N VAL A 462 -58.36 91.67 7.69
CA VAL A 462 -58.09 90.27 8.05
C VAL A 462 -56.60 89.96 7.86
N GLY A 463 -55.92 89.56 8.94
CA GLY A 463 -54.50 89.23 8.96
C GLY A 463 -53.59 90.34 9.48
N HIS A 464 -54.14 91.54 9.70
CA HIS A 464 -53.52 92.70 10.34
C HIS A 464 -54.13 92.95 11.72
#